data_AF-A0A484IDU3-F1
#
_entry.id   AF-A0A484IDU3-F1
#
_cell.length_a   1.000
_cell.length_b   1.000
_cell.length_c   1.000
_cell.angle_alpha   90.00
_cell.angle_beta   90.00
_cell.angle_gamma   90.00
#
_symmetry.space_group_name_H-M   'P 1'
#
loop_
_entity.id
_entity.type
_entity.pdbx_description
1 polymer ?
#
loop_
_entity_poly.entity_id
_entity_poly.type
_entity_poly.pdbx_seq_one_letter_code
_entity_poly.pdbx_strand_id
1 'polypeptide(L)'
;MNQHELLENSNLSITSDELKIKLDSRVPLLLFDIRDSKNFEKRHIPGSACAICNDETKRTIMPRLPKDMEIVLVGEQEDYPRQMAEMMRQIGLNARYLEGGISSWKWEFNESLNRDVSPKDLKRLIDSDKDKENLYLLDVREPDEFSQWNIEGSKNIPLGKLANQESLAVIPKDKKIVTICPHGNRSTIGKYILERYGYNVSSLEGGLKAWSFSFEISSSKYIIDGTPSAQIRLLQFRRIGKGCISYLLDSDGQSVIIDPVYPTNEYLDKASEIGTKIVKIIDTHQHADHISAAESLVKETGAQYLQSDYESYSKEAGTNETNKIKDGDIIAVGNIKMRAIHTPGHTLGSISLLIEGNINNVDTNGKFTGLLFTGDTLFVNGIGRPDLRDQAKEFAENLYNTLYQKIMILPESTLILPAHFDKDVKANEVLSSTLGKVKENIALLNEQLTKEQFVQKLSSKIMATPPNYLEIISINKGEKTHPSSEVFELEMGPNRCSIAS
;
A
#
# COMPACT_ATOMS: atom_id res chain seq x y z
N MET A 1 11.28 48.43 -25.89
CA MET A 1 10.08 47.63 -25.57
C MET A 1 8.96 48.09 -26.48
N ASN A 2 8.50 47.24 -27.38
CA ASN A 2 7.45 47.60 -28.36
C ASN A 2 6.05 47.58 -27.69
N GLN A 3 5.06 48.30 -28.20
CA GLN A 3 3.69 48.35 -27.63
C GLN A 3 3.07 46.96 -27.46
N HIS A 4 3.46 45.99 -28.31
CA HIS A 4 3.04 44.59 -28.23
C HIS A 4 3.63 43.86 -27.00
N GLU A 5 4.90 44.10 -26.65
CA GLU A 5 5.52 43.56 -25.41
C GLU A 5 4.95 44.22 -24.16
N LEU A 6 4.53 45.48 -24.24
CA LEU A 6 3.88 46.21 -23.13
C LEU A 6 2.45 45.71 -22.88
N LEU A 7 1.69 45.38 -23.93
CA LEU A 7 0.35 44.80 -23.85
C LEU A 7 0.34 43.30 -23.47
N GLU A 8 1.35 42.54 -23.89
CA GLU A 8 1.53 41.16 -23.42
C GLU A 8 1.98 41.10 -21.95
N ASN A 9 2.86 42.01 -21.51
CA ASN A 9 3.28 42.11 -20.11
C ASN A 9 2.13 42.58 -19.19
N SER A 10 1.27 43.51 -19.61
CA SER A 10 0.16 44.00 -18.77
C SER A 10 -0.91 42.93 -18.50
N ASN A 11 -0.99 41.90 -19.34
CA ASN A 11 -1.92 40.79 -19.18
C ASN A 11 -1.27 39.57 -18.51
N LEU A 12 0.03 39.61 -18.17
CA LEU A 12 0.79 38.50 -17.59
C LEU A 12 0.90 38.56 -16.06
N SER A 13 0.96 39.76 -15.48
CA SER A 13 0.90 39.94 -14.03
C SER A 13 -0.54 40.12 -13.54
N ILE A 14 -0.80 39.90 -12.24
CA ILE A 14 -2.04 40.24 -11.54
C ILE A 14 -1.68 41.00 -10.26
N THR A 15 -2.43 42.05 -9.93
CA THR A 15 -2.21 42.82 -8.70
C THR A 15 -2.83 42.13 -7.49
N SER A 16 -2.40 42.49 -6.27
CA SER A 16 -3.00 41.97 -5.03
C SER A 16 -4.50 42.27 -4.93
N ASP A 17 -4.97 43.41 -5.44
CA ASP A 17 -6.38 43.81 -5.36
C ASP A 17 -7.24 43.05 -6.39
N GLU A 18 -6.74 42.90 -7.63
CA GLU A 18 -7.37 42.08 -8.66
C GLU A 18 -7.51 40.61 -8.22
N LEU A 19 -6.44 40.05 -7.66
CA LEU A 19 -6.45 38.68 -7.15
C LEU A 19 -7.47 38.54 -6.02
N LYS A 20 -7.52 39.46 -5.07
CA LYS A 20 -8.50 39.44 -3.98
C LYS A 20 -9.94 39.45 -4.48
N ILE A 21 -10.26 40.31 -5.46
CA ILE A 21 -11.60 40.36 -6.08
C ILE A 21 -11.95 39.01 -6.70
N LYS A 22 -11.02 38.36 -7.41
CA LYS A 22 -11.24 37.03 -8.00
C LYS A 22 -11.46 35.94 -6.93
N LEU A 23 -10.68 35.98 -5.85
CA LEU A 23 -10.81 35.05 -4.74
C LEU A 23 -12.18 35.18 -4.05
N ASP A 24 -12.66 36.41 -3.85
CA ASP A 24 -13.94 36.70 -3.19
C ASP A 24 -15.15 36.41 -4.07
N SER A 25 -15.03 36.64 -5.39
CA SER A 25 -16.07 36.33 -6.37
C SER A 25 -16.19 34.83 -6.70
N ARG A 26 -15.30 33.99 -6.12
CA ARG A 26 -15.22 32.53 -6.35
C ARG A 26 -15.19 32.17 -7.84
N VAL A 27 -14.60 33.03 -8.67
CA VAL A 27 -14.31 32.70 -10.06
C VAL A 27 -13.35 31.50 -10.07
N PRO A 28 -13.58 30.48 -10.92
CA PRO A 28 -12.67 29.34 -11.01
C PRO A 28 -11.25 29.79 -11.36
N LEU A 29 -10.34 29.62 -10.40
CA LEU A 29 -8.94 30.07 -10.44
C LEU A 29 -8.08 29.03 -9.70
N LEU A 30 -6.95 28.66 -10.31
CA LEU A 30 -5.88 27.91 -9.66
C LEU A 30 -4.86 28.90 -9.13
N LEU A 31 -4.75 29.02 -7.81
CA LEU A 31 -3.71 29.82 -7.18
C LEU A 31 -2.60 28.90 -6.70
N PHE A 32 -1.46 28.87 -7.40
CA PHE A 32 -0.31 28.07 -7.00
C PHE A 32 0.71 28.93 -6.27
N ASP A 33 1.00 28.55 -5.03
CA ASP A 33 2.15 29.07 -4.29
C ASP A 33 3.34 28.15 -4.57
N ILE A 34 4.33 28.69 -5.27
CA ILE A 34 5.52 27.96 -5.72
C ILE A 34 6.75 28.21 -4.83
N ARG A 35 6.53 28.76 -3.64
CA ARG A 35 7.54 28.83 -2.58
C ARG A 35 7.79 27.45 -1.97
N ASP A 36 8.83 27.34 -1.16
CA ASP A 36 9.07 26.11 -0.39
C ASP A 36 7.95 25.88 0.63
N SER A 37 7.68 24.60 0.92
CA SER A 37 6.59 24.18 1.78
C SER A 37 6.66 24.78 3.19
N LYS A 38 7.87 24.97 3.74
CA LYS A 38 8.04 25.57 5.08
C LYS A 38 7.56 27.03 5.12
N ASN A 39 7.84 27.79 4.06
CA ASN A 39 7.36 29.17 3.95
C ASN A 39 5.87 29.25 3.63
N PHE A 40 5.34 28.31 2.86
CA PHE A 40 3.89 28.17 2.61
C PHE A 40 3.10 27.87 3.89
N GLU A 41 3.56 26.91 4.69
CA GLU A 41 2.89 26.47 5.92
C GLU A 41 2.78 27.60 6.95
N LYS A 42 3.83 28.41 7.08
CA LYS A 42 3.86 29.56 7.98
C LYS A 42 2.82 30.62 7.63
N ARG A 43 2.65 30.91 6.34
CA ARG A 43 1.63 31.84 5.82
C ARG A 43 1.48 31.69 4.32
N HIS A 44 0.24 31.66 3.84
CA HIS A 44 -0.07 31.64 2.40
C HIS A 44 -1.38 32.36 2.10
N ILE A 45 -1.59 32.71 0.82
CA ILE A 45 -2.82 33.37 0.39
C ILE A 45 -4.00 32.40 0.51
N PRO A 46 -5.15 32.79 1.08
CA PRO A 46 -6.30 31.90 1.22
C PRO A 46 -6.73 31.23 -0.09
N GLY A 47 -6.81 29.89 -0.04
CA GLY A 47 -7.17 29.04 -1.18
C GLY A 47 -6.06 28.90 -2.24
N SER A 48 -4.80 29.20 -1.89
CA SER A 48 -3.64 28.78 -2.68
C SER A 48 -3.26 27.33 -2.38
N ALA A 49 -2.62 26.71 -3.36
CA ALA A 49 -2.08 25.38 -3.32
C ALA A 49 -0.55 25.42 -3.38
N CYS A 50 0.13 24.79 -2.43
CA CYS A 50 1.59 24.63 -2.53
C CYS A 50 1.93 23.72 -3.73
N ALA A 51 2.79 24.19 -4.63
CA ALA A 51 3.19 23.44 -5.83
C ALA A 51 4.68 23.58 -6.10
N ILE A 52 5.38 22.46 -6.30
CA ILE A 52 6.79 22.46 -6.67
C ILE A 52 6.91 22.45 -8.20
N CYS A 53 7.61 23.43 -8.77
CA CYS A 53 7.76 23.55 -10.22
C CYS A 53 9.12 23.02 -10.72
N ASN A 54 9.34 21.71 -10.58
CA ASN A 54 10.52 21.00 -11.08
C ASN A 54 10.26 20.30 -12.43
N ASP A 55 11.30 19.77 -13.07
CA ASP A 55 11.18 19.13 -14.40
C ASP A 55 10.31 17.87 -14.41
N GLU A 56 10.18 17.20 -13.26
CA GLU A 56 9.23 16.11 -13.10
C GLU A 56 7.79 16.62 -13.15
N THR A 57 7.43 17.62 -12.33
CA THR A 57 6.09 18.20 -12.26
C THR A 57 5.68 18.84 -13.60
N LYS A 58 6.63 19.45 -14.30
CA LYS A 58 6.42 19.97 -15.67
C LYS A 58 6.00 18.87 -16.65
N ARG A 59 6.56 17.66 -16.53
CA ARG A 59 6.22 16.52 -17.40
C ARG A 59 4.96 15.79 -16.96
N THR A 60 4.72 15.66 -15.66
CA THR A 60 3.71 14.76 -15.11
C THR A 60 2.42 15.45 -14.70
N ILE A 61 2.44 16.74 -14.32
CA ILE A 61 1.27 17.43 -13.78
C ILE A 61 0.81 18.56 -14.71
N MET A 62 1.70 19.41 -15.20
CA MET A 62 1.31 20.57 -16.02
C MET A 62 0.44 20.22 -17.24
N PRO A 63 0.72 19.14 -18.01
CA PRO A 63 -0.11 18.77 -19.16
C PRO A 63 -1.53 18.33 -18.79
N ARG A 64 -1.76 18.00 -17.50
CA ARG A 64 -3.02 17.50 -16.96
C ARG A 64 -3.83 18.59 -16.22
N LEU A 65 -3.33 19.83 -16.18
CA LEU A 65 -4.06 20.94 -15.60
C LEU A 65 -5.25 21.34 -16.48
N PRO A 66 -6.37 21.82 -15.89
CA PRO A 66 -7.48 22.37 -16.65
C PRO A 66 -7.03 23.54 -17.54
N LYS A 67 -7.39 23.50 -18.84
CA LYS A 67 -7.00 24.53 -19.81
C LYS A 67 -7.87 25.78 -19.74
N ASP A 68 -9.13 25.61 -19.35
CA ASP A 68 -10.13 26.69 -19.34
C ASP A 68 -10.14 27.47 -18.02
N MET A 69 -9.15 27.25 -17.15
CA MET A 69 -9.07 27.88 -15.83
C MET A 69 -7.86 28.82 -15.78
N GLU A 70 -8.06 30.01 -15.22
CA GLU A 70 -6.95 30.93 -14.95
C GLU A 70 -6.05 30.33 -13.87
N ILE A 71 -4.74 30.44 -14.06
CA ILE A 71 -3.70 30.02 -13.13
C ILE A 71 -2.96 31.27 -12.68
N VAL A 72 -2.80 31.46 -11.37
CA VAL A 72 -1.97 32.53 -10.80
C VAL A 72 -0.86 31.89 -9.99
N LEU A 73 0.38 32.26 -10.30
CA LEU A 73 1.59 31.80 -9.62
C LEU A 73 2.06 32.83 -8.59
N VAL A 74 2.40 32.37 -7.40
CA VAL A 74 2.88 33.19 -6.29
C VAL A 74 4.22 32.66 -5.83
N GLY A 75 5.25 33.51 -5.83
CA GLY A 75 6.59 33.18 -5.35
C GLY A 75 7.05 34.18 -4.30
N GLU A 76 8.24 33.94 -3.74
CA GLU A 76 8.84 34.88 -2.79
C GLU A 76 9.12 36.24 -3.46
N GLN A 77 9.66 36.17 -4.68
CA GLN A 77 9.85 37.27 -5.63
C GLN A 77 9.11 36.96 -6.93
N GLU A 78 8.87 37.96 -7.77
CA GLU A 78 8.07 37.80 -8.99
C GLU A 78 8.80 37.15 -10.17
N ASP A 79 10.14 37.21 -10.23
CA ASP A 79 10.93 36.76 -11.38
C ASP A 79 10.70 35.28 -11.74
N TYR A 80 10.72 34.40 -10.74
CA TYR A 80 10.55 32.95 -10.96
C TYR A 80 9.10 32.58 -11.34
N PRO A 81 8.05 33.03 -10.61
CA PRO A 81 6.66 32.92 -11.05
C PRO A 81 6.41 33.46 -12.45
N ARG A 82 7.01 34.59 -12.82
CA ARG A 82 6.89 35.18 -14.16
C ARG A 82 7.39 34.23 -15.24
N GLN A 83 8.62 33.73 -15.09
CA GLN A 83 9.20 32.77 -16.05
C GLN A 83 8.33 31.51 -16.19
N MET A 84 7.77 31.02 -15.08
CA MET A 84 6.88 29.85 -15.11
C MET A 84 5.53 30.16 -15.77
N ALA A 85 4.97 31.34 -15.57
CA ALA A 85 3.73 31.77 -16.22
C ALA A 85 3.92 31.90 -17.74
N GLU A 86 5.04 32.48 -18.19
CA GLU A 86 5.41 32.57 -19.61
C GLU A 86 5.51 31.18 -20.24
N MET A 87 6.22 30.25 -19.60
CA MET A 87 6.33 28.86 -20.03
C MET A 87 4.96 28.15 -20.08
N MET A 88 4.12 28.35 -19.05
CA MET A 88 2.77 27.76 -19.01
C MET A 88 1.90 28.28 -20.17
N ARG A 89 2.01 29.56 -20.53
CA ARG A 89 1.31 30.11 -21.71
C ARG A 89 1.78 29.50 -23.02
N GLN A 90 3.08 29.22 -23.17
CA GLN A 90 3.62 28.58 -24.37
C GLN A 90 3.05 27.17 -24.61
N ILE A 91 2.64 26.47 -23.55
CA ILE A 91 1.98 25.15 -23.62
C ILE A 91 0.44 25.24 -23.62
N GLY A 92 -0.12 26.46 -23.73
CA GLY A 92 -1.56 26.70 -23.88
C GLY A 92 -2.36 26.82 -22.59
N LEU A 93 -1.72 27.11 -21.44
CA LEU A 93 -2.40 27.38 -20.17
C LEU A 93 -2.59 28.89 -19.96
N ASN A 94 -3.72 29.28 -19.36
CA ASN A 94 -4.00 30.67 -18.99
C ASN A 94 -3.30 31.06 -17.68
N ALA A 95 -1.98 31.24 -17.70
CA ALA A 95 -1.19 31.54 -16.51
C ALA A 95 -0.85 33.03 -16.34
N ARG A 96 -0.85 33.51 -15.11
CA ARG A 96 -0.39 34.84 -14.65
C ARG A 96 0.45 34.67 -13.39
N TYR A 97 1.11 35.75 -12.94
CA TYR A 97 1.84 35.76 -11.68
C TYR A 97 1.46 36.97 -10.81
N LEU A 98 1.58 36.84 -9.49
CA LEU A 98 1.35 37.95 -8.56
C LEU A 98 2.48 38.98 -8.63
N GLU A 99 2.16 40.19 -9.04
CA GLU A 99 3.09 41.33 -9.12
C GLU A 99 3.68 41.62 -7.73
N GLY A 100 5.00 41.76 -7.62
CA GLY A 100 5.73 41.97 -6.37
C GLY A 100 5.84 40.74 -5.44
N GLY A 101 5.42 39.56 -5.93
CA GLY A 101 5.49 38.30 -5.17
C GLY A 101 4.60 38.30 -3.92
N ILE A 102 4.82 37.33 -3.03
CA ILE A 102 4.01 37.17 -1.80
C ILE A 102 4.05 38.42 -0.89
N SER A 103 5.13 39.20 -0.97
CA SER A 103 5.30 40.43 -0.17
C SER A 103 4.32 41.54 -0.55
N SER A 104 3.79 41.51 -1.78
CA SER A 104 2.80 42.48 -2.25
C SER A 104 1.39 42.16 -1.79
N TRP A 105 1.13 40.97 -1.25
CA TRP A 105 -0.18 40.58 -0.75
C TRP A 105 -0.54 41.38 0.50
N LYS A 106 -1.54 42.25 0.39
CA LYS A 106 -1.93 43.20 1.44
C LYS A 106 -3.07 42.71 2.34
N TRP A 107 -3.60 41.53 2.04
CA TRP A 107 -4.78 40.98 2.70
C TRP A 107 -4.41 39.87 3.69
N GLU A 108 -5.43 39.28 4.30
CA GLU A 108 -5.26 38.21 5.27
C GLU A 108 -4.53 37.00 4.66
N PHE A 109 -3.68 36.39 5.47
CA PHE A 109 -3.03 35.12 5.19
C PHE A 109 -3.76 34.02 5.95
N ASN A 110 -3.72 32.80 5.41
CA ASN A 110 -4.03 31.60 6.16
C ASN A 110 -2.74 30.97 6.72
N GLU A 111 -2.87 30.35 7.88
CA GLU A 111 -1.94 29.36 8.40
C GLU A 111 -2.52 27.97 8.08
N SER A 112 -1.67 27.04 7.66
CA SER A 112 -2.16 25.72 7.22
C SER A 112 -2.60 24.88 8.41
N LEU A 113 -3.89 24.54 8.47
CA LEU A 113 -4.35 23.30 9.09
C LEU A 113 -4.50 22.29 7.97
N ASN A 114 -3.49 21.45 7.73
CA ASN A 114 -3.57 20.48 6.66
C ASN A 114 -4.68 19.47 6.96
N ARG A 115 -5.78 19.50 6.19
CA ARG A 115 -6.95 18.60 6.33
C ARG A 115 -6.86 17.36 5.44
N ASP A 116 -5.66 16.95 5.09
CA ASP A 116 -5.44 15.73 4.34
C ASP A 116 -5.76 14.51 5.23
N VAL A 117 -6.12 13.40 4.60
CA VAL A 117 -6.48 12.17 5.30
C VAL A 117 -5.32 11.20 5.12
N SER A 118 -4.79 10.71 6.24
CA SER A 118 -3.76 9.69 6.23
C SER A 118 -4.30 8.36 5.66
N PRO A 119 -3.46 7.47 5.11
CA PRO A 119 -3.91 6.16 4.66
C PRO A 119 -4.63 5.35 5.75
N LYS A 120 -4.12 5.38 7.00
CA LYS A 120 -4.72 4.67 8.13
C LYS A 120 -6.11 5.22 8.46
N ASP A 121 -6.29 6.55 8.45
CA ASP A 121 -7.60 7.15 8.70
C ASP A 121 -8.56 6.92 7.53
N LEU A 122 -8.09 6.96 6.28
CA LEU A 122 -8.92 6.63 5.13
C LEU A 122 -9.42 5.19 5.20
N LYS A 123 -8.56 4.24 5.57
CA LYS A 123 -8.95 2.83 5.75
C LYS A 123 -10.03 2.68 6.80
N ARG A 124 -9.89 3.34 7.96
CA ARG A 124 -10.93 3.35 9.00
C ARG A 124 -12.26 3.89 8.51
N LEU A 125 -12.26 4.95 7.70
CA LEU A 125 -13.47 5.50 7.10
C LEU A 125 -14.12 4.53 6.10
N ILE A 126 -13.31 3.78 5.34
CA ILE A 126 -13.79 2.77 4.38
C ILE A 126 -14.40 1.55 5.08
N ASP A 127 -13.82 1.13 6.21
CA ASP A 127 -14.27 -0.05 6.97
C ASP A 127 -15.48 0.22 7.86
N SER A 128 -15.77 1.49 8.15
CA SER A 128 -16.92 1.90 8.96
C SER A 128 -18.18 1.94 8.09
N ASP A 129 -19.13 1.03 8.32
CA ASP A 129 -20.41 1.00 7.58
C ASP A 129 -21.11 2.37 7.56
N LYS A 130 -21.06 3.09 8.69
CA LYS A 130 -21.68 4.42 8.83
C LYS A 130 -20.93 5.50 8.03
N ASP A 131 -19.60 5.50 8.10
CA ASP A 131 -18.82 6.58 7.48
C ASP A 131 -18.63 6.35 5.97
N LYS A 132 -18.58 5.09 5.53
CA LYS A 132 -18.45 4.68 4.13
C LYS A 132 -19.59 5.24 3.26
N GLU A 133 -20.82 5.27 3.78
CA GLU A 133 -21.96 5.82 3.04
C GLU A 133 -21.81 7.33 2.78
N ASN A 134 -21.14 8.05 3.68
CA ASN A 134 -20.89 9.49 3.58
C ASN A 134 -19.56 9.85 2.88
N LEU A 135 -18.84 8.84 2.37
CA LEU A 135 -17.53 9.00 1.73
C LEU A 135 -17.67 8.94 0.20
N TYR A 136 -16.96 9.82 -0.50
CA TYR A 136 -16.82 9.78 -1.96
C TYR A 136 -15.34 9.78 -2.34
N LEU A 137 -14.83 8.64 -2.78
CA LEU A 137 -13.45 8.48 -3.22
C LEU A 137 -13.32 8.92 -4.68
N LEU A 138 -12.50 9.94 -4.94
CA LEU A 138 -12.34 10.51 -6.27
C LEU A 138 -10.89 10.41 -6.75
N ASP A 139 -10.63 9.52 -7.69
CA ASP A 139 -9.34 9.38 -8.33
C ASP A 139 -9.20 10.36 -9.50
N VAL A 140 -8.22 11.27 -9.40
CA VAL A 140 -7.99 12.34 -10.39
C VAL A 140 -6.91 12.00 -11.42
N ARG A 141 -6.49 10.74 -11.48
CA ARG A 141 -5.55 10.24 -12.51
C ARG A 141 -6.22 10.10 -13.87
N GLU A 142 -5.41 9.86 -14.89
CA GLU A 142 -5.91 9.51 -16.21
C GLU A 142 -6.59 8.13 -16.18
N PRO A 143 -7.55 7.84 -17.10
CA PRO A 143 -8.32 6.60 -17.07
C PRO A 143 -7.47 5.33 -17.22
N ASP A 144 -6.37 5.40 -17.98
CA ASP A 144 -5.41 4.31 -18.14
C ASP A 144 -4.71 3.98 -16.81
N GLU A 145 -4.22 4.99 -16.09
CA GLU A 145 -3.63 4.83 -14.75
C GLU A 145 -4.65 4.23 -13.75
N PHE A 146 -5.90 4.69 -13.81
CA PHE A 146 -6.98 4.20 -12.95
C PHE A 146 -7.35 2.74 -13.22
N SER A 147 -7.34 2.34 -14.49
CA SER A 147 -7.69 1.00 -14.92
C SER A 147 -6.67 -0.07 -14.50
N GLN A 148 -5.40 0.31 -14.32
CA GLN A 148 -4.36 -0.58 -13.85
C GLN A 148 -4.58 -1.01 -12.39
N TRP A 149 -4.94 -0.04 -11.54
CA TRP A 149 -5.30 -0.26 -10.14
C TRP A 149 -5.92 1.00 -9.55
N ASN A 150 -6.83 0.84 -8.60
CA ASN A 150 -7.45 1.90 -7.81
C ASN A 150 -7.87 1.39 -6.43
N ILE A 151 -8.19 2.31 -5.52
CA ILE A 151 -8.85 1.96 -4.25
C ILE A 151 -10.30 1.58 -4.58
N GLU A 152 -10.74 0.42 -4.11
CA GLU A 152 -12.08 -0.11 -4.39
C GLU A 152 -13.17 0.90 -4.02
N GLY A 153 -14.15 1.05 -4.91
CA GLY A 153 -15.26 2.01 -4.75
C GLY A 153 -14.95 3.44 -5.23
N SER A 154 -13.70 3.75 -5.61
CA SER A 154 -13.37 5.05 -6.17
C SER A 154 -13.96 5.31 -7.56
N LYS A 155 -14.23 6.58 -7.84
CA LYS A 155 -14.68 7.08 -9.14
C LYS A 155 -13.55 7.85 -9.81
N ASN A 156 -13.40 7.69 -11.12
CA ASN A 156 -12.35 8.38 -11.86
C ASN A 156 -12.88 9.62 -12.58
N ILE A 157 -12.32 10.78 -12.27
CA ILE A 157 -12.50 12.02 -13.04
C ILE A 157 -11.12 12.69 -13.14
N PRO A 158 -10.46 12.65 -14.32
CA PRO A 158 -9.14 13.22 -14.48
C PRO A 158 -9.08 14.70 -14.07
N LEU A 159 -7.95 15.10 -13.47
CA LEU A 159 -7.72 16.46 -12.96
C LEU A 159 -8.14 17.56 -13.94
N GLY A 160 -7.74 17.43 -15.21
CA GLY A 160 -8.02 18.42 -16.25
C GLY A 160 -9.51 18.58 -16.60
N LYS A 161 -10.36 17.62 -16.21
CA LYS A 161 -11.82 17.65 -16.43
C LYS A 161 -12.60 18.03 -15.17
N LEU A 162 -11.94 18.17 -14.03
CA LEU A 162 -12.59 18.27 -12.73
C LEU A 162 -13.44 19.53 -12.58
N ALA A 163 -13.03 20.63 -13.23
CA ALA A 163 -13.74 21.91 -13.19
C ALA A 163 -14.90 22.03 -14.19
N ASN A 164 -15.13 21.02 -15.04
CA ASN A 164 -16.17 21.07 -16.07
C ASN A 164 -17.56 20.84 -15.44
N GLN A 165 -18.59 21.49 -16.01
CA GLN A 165 -19.96 21.39 -15.49
C GLN A 165 -20.49 19.95 -15.40
N GLU A 166 -20.15 19.09 -16.37
CA GLU A 166 -20.53 17.67 -16.37
C GLU A 166 -19.93 16.92 -15.18
N SER A 167 -18.63 17.12 -14.90
CA SER A 167 -17.95 16.53 -13.75
C SER A 167 -18.54 17.03 -12.44
N LEU A 168 -18.77 18.34 -12.32
CA LEU A 168 -19.35 18.94 -11.12
C LEU A 168 -20.79 18.48 -10.87
N ALA A 169 -21.55 18.13 -11.91
CA ALA A 169 -22.91 17.65 -11.77
C ALA A 169 -22.99 16.23 -11.16
N VAL A 170 -21.95 15.41 -11.33
CA VAL A 170 -21.94 14.01 -10.83
C VAL A 170 -21.23 13.85 -9.49
N ILE A 171 -20.49 14.86 -9.03
CA ILE A 171 -19.81 14.83 -7.74
C ILE A 171 -20.81 15.25 -6.64
N PRO A 172 -21.03 14.42 -5.60
CA PRO A 172 -21.99 14.73 -4.54
C PRO A 172 -21.48 15.84 -3.62
N LYS A 173 -22.35 16.81 -3.31
CA LYS A 173 -22.05 17.94 -2.39
C LYS A 173 -22.29 17.63 -0.92
N ASP A 174 -23.11 16.63 -0.64
CA ASP A 174 -23.51 16.19 0.70
C ASP A 174 -22.51 15.23 1.34
N LYS A 175 -21.53 14.72 0.58
CA LYS A 175 -20.53 13.75 1.03
C LYS A 175 -19.17 14.40 1.31
N LYS A 176 -18.37 13.73 2.15
CA LYS A 176 -16.94 14.01 2.28
C LYS A 176 -16.20 13.41 1.07
N ILE A 177 -15.50 14.23 0.31
CA ILE A 177 -14.71 13.79 -0.83
C ILE A 177 -13.26 13.55 -0.41
N VAL A 178 -12.67 12.44 -0.85
CA VAL A 178 -11.23 12.20 -0.74
C VAL A 178 -10.64 12.06 -2.12
N THR A 179 -9.81 13.02 -2.54
CA THR A 179 -9.14 13.00 -3.83
C THR A 179 -7.88 12.13 -3.78
N ILE A 180 -7.63 11.36 -4.84
CA ILE A 180 -6.58 10.34 -4.92
C ILE A 180 -5.74 10.53 -6.19
N CYS A 181 -4.42 10.41 -6.08
CA CYS A 181 -3.49 10.29 -7.20
C CYS A 181 -2.24 9.49 -6.75
N PRO A 182 -1.17 9.31 -7.58
CA PRO A 182 -0.05 8.45 -7.18
C PRO A 182 0.71 8.95 -5.94
N HIS A 183 1.01 10.25 -5.90
CA HIS A 183 1.93 10.85 -4.91
C HIS A 183 1.30 11.99 -4.07
N GLY A 184 -0.01 12.18 -4.12
CA GLY A 184 -0.71 13.29 -3.45
C GLY A 184 -0.70 14.64 -4.20
N ASN A 185 0.25 14.86 -5.11
CA ASN A 185 0.40 16.16 -5.79
C ASN A 185 -0.83 16.57 -6.63
N ARG A 186 -1.29 15.71 -7.55
CA ARG A 186 -2.47 16.00 -8.41
C ARG A 186 -3.77 16.04 -7.60
N SER A 187 -3.92 15.14 -6.62
CA SER A 187 -5.10 15.12 -5.76
C SER A 187 -5.21 16.37 -4.91
N THR A 188 -4.10 16.90 -4.41
CA THR A 188 -4.09 18.18 -3.69
C THR A 188 -4.56 19.33 -4.57
N ILE A 189 -4.17 19.39 -5.85
CA ILE A 189 -4.74 20.37 -6.80
C ILE A 189 -6.25 20.15 -6.97
N GLY A 190 -6.67 18.90 -7.14
CA GLY A 190 -8.09 18.54 -7.27
C GLY A 190 -8.93 18.96 -6.05
N LYS A 191 -8.40 18.77 -4.83
CA LYS A 191 -8.98 19.24 -3.58
C LYS A 191 -9.26 20.74 -3.64
N TYR A 192 -8.26 21.55 -3.98
CA TYR A 192 -8.43 23.01 -4.05
C TYR A 192 -9.43 23.46 -5.11
N ILE A 193 -9.47 22.79 -6.27
CA ILE A 193 -10.50 23.05 -7.30
C ILE A 193 -11.89 22.84 -6.70
N LEU A 194 -12.12 21.70 -6.05
CA LEU A 194 -13.44 21.36 -5.50
C LEU A 194 -13.81 22.23 -4.29
N GLU A 195 -12.86 22.59 -3.42
CA GLU A 195 -13.11 23.51 -2.31
C GLU A 195 -13.64 24.88 -2.81
N ARG A 196 -13.14 25.38 -3.95
CA ARG A 196 -13.66 26.61 -4.59
C ARG A 196 -15.12 26.50 -5.03
N TYR A 197 -15.54 25.30 -5.46
CA TYR A 197 -16.93 25.00 -5.80
C TYR A 197 -17.80 24.63 -4.60
N GLY A 198 -17.25 24.74 -3.38
CA GLY A 198 -17.95 24.56 -2.11
C GLY A 198 -18.09 23.11 -1.66
N TYR A 199 -17.25 22.20 -2.17
CA TYR A 199 -17.22 20.81 -1.71
C TYR A 199 -16.42 20.65 -0.41
N ASN A 200 -16.80 19.68 0.41
CA ASN A 200 -16.02 19.24 1.58
C ASN A 200 -14.99 18.19 1.14
N VAL A 201 -13.74 18.60 0.92
CA VAL A 201 -12.72 17.74 0.29
C VAL A 201 -11.45 17.64 1.12
N SER A 202 -10.88 16.44 1.15
CA SER A 202 -9.54 16.13 1.64
C SER A 202 -8.71 15.48 0.53
N SER A 203 -7.38 15.61 0.58
CA SER A 203 -6.48 14.81 -0.26
C SER A 203 -6.00 13.58 0.52
N LEU A 204 -5.77 12.46 -0.15
CA LEU A 204 -5.07 11.32 0.44
C LEU A 204 -3.58 11.68 0.58
N GLU A 205 -3.11 11.79 1.82
CA GLU A 205 -1.72 12.14 2.13
C GLU A 205 -0.76 11.15 1.47
N GLY A 206 0.22 11.66 0.71
CA GLY A 206 1.20 10.86 -0.02
C GLY A 206 0.63 9.99 -1.15
N GLY A 207 -0.68 10.08 -1.43
CA GLY A 207 -1.36 9.38 -2.51
C GLY A 207 -1.35 7.85 -2.39
N LEU A 208 -1.50 7.19 -3.54
CA LEU A 208 -1.49 5.73 -3.64
C LEU A 208 -0.17 5.10 -3.21
N LYS A 209 0.95 5.83 -3.29
CA LYS A 209 2.24 5.37 -2.75
C LYS A 209 2.19 5.18 -1.24
N ALA A 210 1.75 6.19 -0.51
CA ALA A 210 1.60 6.09 0.94
C ALA A 210 0.53 5.05 1.33
N TRP A 211 -0.55 4.96 0.56
CA TRP A 211 -1.56 3.90 0.74
C TRP A 211 -0.99 2.49 0.55
N SER A 212 -0.21 2.29 -0.51
CA SER A 212 0.46 1.02 -0.80
C SER A 212 1.36 0.60 0.36
N PHE A 213 2.15 1.51 0.90
CA PHE A 213 3.12 1.23 1.98
C PHE A 213 2.56 1.34 3.40
N SER A 214 1.25 1.53 3.56
CA SER A 214 0.65 1.66 4.89
C SER A 214 0.34 0.32 5.53
N PHE A 215 0.67 0.17 6.81
CA PHE A 215 0.33 -1.01 7.60
C PHE A 215 -0.79 -0.75 8.61
N GLU A 216 -1.70 -1.70 8.72
CA GLU A 216 -2.43 -1.97 9.96
C GLU A 216 -1.68 -3.03 10.75
N ILE A 217 -1.38 -2.71 12.02
CA ILE A 217 -0.66 -3.62 12.91
C ILE A 217 -1.65 -4.08 13.99
N SER A 218 -1.84 -5.39 14.09
CA SER A 218 -2.58 -6.03 15.16
C SER A 218 -1.65 -6.89 15.99
N SER A 219 -2.05 -7.21 17.22
CA SER A 219 -1.22 -8.00 18.12
C SER A 219 -2.05 -9.02 18.87
N SER A 220 -1.45 -10.16 19.19
CA SER A 220 -2.02 -11.08 20.16
C SER A 220 -0.95 -11.80 20.97
N LYS A 221 -1.30 -12.24 22.18
CA LYS A 221 -0.43 -12.98 23.08
C LYS A 221 -0.93 -14.40 23.24
N TYR A 222 0.01 -15.33 23.23
CA TYR A 222 -0.25 -16.75 23.39
C TYR A 222 0.62 -17.32 24.50
N ILE A 223 0.10 -18.28 25.26
CA ILE A 223 0.85 -19.09 26.23
C ILE A 223 0.87 -20.52 25.71
N ILE A 224 2.06 -21.09 25.55
CA ILE A 224 2.24 -22.48 25.12
C ILE A 224 2.43 -23.38 26.34
N ASP A 225 1.67 -24.49 26.36
CA ASP A 225 1.75 -25.56 27.36
C ASP A 225 1.62 -25.08 28.81
N GLY A 226 0.87 -24.00 29.02
CA GLY A 226 0.51 -23.48 30.34
C GLY A 226 1.67 -22.92 31.15
N THR A 227 2.85 -22.73 30.57
CA THR A 227 4.00 -22.14 31.26
C THR A 227 4.07 -20.63 30.98
N PRO A 228 3.97 -19.74 31.99
CA PRO A 228 4.02 -18.29 31.78
C PRO A 228 5.32 -17.80 31.12
N SER A 229 6.43 -18.53 31.32
CA SER A 229 7.70 -18.29 30.64
C SER A 229 7.66 -18.57 29.13
N ALA A 230 6.71 -19.39 28.65
CA ALA A 230 6.50 -19.67 27.23
C ALA A 230 5.46 -18.74 26.59
N GLN A 231 5.32 -17.51 27.10
CA GLN A 231 4.51 -16.50 26.43
C GLN A 231 5.19 -16.09 25.12
N ILE A 232 4.39 -16.00 24.07
CA ILE A 232 4.77 -15.46 22.77
C ILE A 232 3.88 -14.27 22.47
N ARG A 233 4.48 -13.19 21.96
CA ARG A 233 3.78 -12.06 21.38
C ARG A 233 3.83 -12.17 19.87
N LEU A 234 2.68 -12.16 19.22
CA LEU A 234 2.54 -12.09 17.78
C LEU A 234 2.09 -10.68 17.39
N LEU A 235 2.84 -10.03 16.50
CA LEU A 235 2.41 -8.85 15.77
C LEU A 235 2.13 -9.26 14.32
N GLN A 236 0.96 -8.89 13.80
CA GLN A 236 0.59 -9.10 12.40
C GLN A 236 0.56 -7.74 11.70
N PHE A 237 1.39 -7.58 10.68
CA PHE A 237 1.52 -6.39 9.85
C PHE A 237 0.75 -6.62 8.56
N ARG A 238 -0.38 -5.94 8.38
CA ARG A 238 -1.18 -6.02 7.15
C ARG A 238 -0.94 -4.79 6.29
N ARG A 239 -0.35 -4.99 5.12
CA ARG A 239 -0.08 -3.92 4.16
C ARG A 239 -1.36 -3.59 3.38
N ILE A 240 -2.03 -2.50 3.76
CA ILE A 240 -3.42 -2.20 3.37
C ILE A 240 -3.59 -2.11 1.85
N GLY A 241 -2.71 -1.39 1.17
CA GLY A 241 -2.84 -1.16 -0.27
C GLY A 241 -2.44 -2.35 -1.13
N LYS A 242 -1.74 -3.34 -0.56
CA LYS A 242 -1.24 -4.50 -1.30
C LYS A 242 -1.98 -5.78 -0.96
N GLY A 243 -2.37 -5.99 0.30
CA GLY A 243 -2.98 -7.24 0.78
C GLY A 243 -1.98 -8.24 1.36
N CYS A 244 -0.71 -7.87 1.55
CA CYS A 244 0.32 -8.73 2.17
C CYS A 244 0.20 -8.73 3.70
N ILE A 245 0.62 -9.83 4.30
CA ILE A 245 0.71 -10.03 5.73
C ILE A 245 2.11 -10.51 6.09
N SER A 246 2.75 -9.79 7.00
CA SER A 246 3.98 -10.19 7.64
C SER A 246 3.74 -10.42 9.13
N TYR A 247 4.60 -11.21 9.77
CA TYR A 247 4.50 -11.49 11.20
C TYR A 247 5.80 -11.16 11.92
N LEU A 248 5.71 -10.61 13.12
CA LEU A 248 6.81 -10.60 14.09
C LEU A 248 6.39 -11.43 15.30
N LEU A 249 7.14 -12.48 15.60
CA LEU A 249 6.95 -13.30 16.79
C LEU A 249 8.07 -13.02 17.76
N ASP A 250 7.72 -12.61 18.98
CA ASP A 250 8.64 -12.25 20.04
C ASP A 250 8.46 -13.17 21.25
N SER A 251 9.58 -13.65 21.78
CA SER A 251 9.65 -14.39 23.04
C SER A 251 11.04 -14.22 23.65
N ASP A 252 11.09 -13.97 24.97
CA ASP A 252 12.34 -13.83 25.72
C ASP A 252 13.32 -12.79 25.15
N GLY A 253 12.80 -11.64 24.70
CA GLY A 253 13.59 -10.53 24.16
C GLY A 253 14.21 -10.80 22.79
N GLN A 254 13.83 -11.90 22.13
CA GLN A 254 14.24 -12.25 20.78
C GLN A 254 13.03 -12.39 19.87
N SER A 255 13.18 -12.00 18.60
CA SER A 255 12.10 -12.12 17.63
C SER A 255 12.52 -12.64 16.26
N VAL A 256 11.53 -13.19 15.57
CA VAL A 256 11.59 -13.61 14.17
C VAL A 256 10.57 -12.83 13.36
N ILE A 257 10.96 -12.41 12.16
CA ILE A 257 10.04 -11.85 11.17
C ILE A 257 9.76 -12.90 10.09
N ILE A 258 8.49 -13.07 9.71
CA ILE A 258 8.04 -13.97 8.65
C ILE A 258 7.43 -13.12 7.53
N ASP A 259 7.87 -13.35 6.30
CA ASP A 259 7.44 -12.69 5.05
C ASP A 259 7.48 -11.15 5.10
N PRO A 260 8.63 -10.52 5.45
CA PRO A 260 8.71 -9.06 5.56
C PRO A 260 8.51 -8.34 4.23
N VAL A 261 7.63 -7.34 4.21
CA VAL A 261 7.43 -6.44 3.07
C VAL A 261 7.87 -5.01 3.38
N TYR A 262 8.19 -4.20 2.37
CA TYR A 262 8.53 -2.79 2.58
C TYR A 262 7.33 -1.95 3.06
N PRO A 263 7.59 -0.87 3.84
CA PRO A 263 8.89 -0.41 4.33
C PRO A 263 9.40 -1.15 5.60
N THR A 264 10.72 -1.15 5.84
CA THR A 264 11.35 -1.89 6.96
C THR A 264 11.18 -1.24 8.32
N ASN A 265 11.04 0.09 8.36
CA ASN A 265 11.01 0.86 9.60
C ASN A 265 9.88 0.44 10.54
N GLU A 266 8.73 0.02 10.02
CA GLU A 266 7.58 -0.40 10.85
C GLU A 266 7.93 -1.64 11.71
N TYR A 267 8.74 -2.58 11.21
CA TYR A 267 9.22 -3.70 12.03
C TYR A 267 10.26 -3.27 13.06
N LEU A 268 11.20 -2.41 12.66
CA LEU A 268 12.27 -1.92 13.54
C LEU A 268 11.71 -1.09 14.69
N ASP A 269 10.78 -0.18 14.38
CA ASP A 269 10.10 0.69 15.33
C ASP A 269 9.31 -0.15 16.33
N LYS A 270 8.56 -1.16 15.85
CA LYS A 270 7.83 -2.08 16.74
C LYS A 270 8.74 -2.97 17.57
N ALA A 271 9.83 -3.48 17.01
CA ALA A 271 10.80 -4.28 17.75
C ALA A 271 11.44 -3.45 18.89
N SER A 272 11.80 -2.19 18.60
CA SER A 272 12.31 -1.23 19.57
C SER A 272 11.27 -0.90 20.65
N GLU A 273 10.02 -0.62 20.28
CA GLU A 273 8.91 -0.32 21.20
C GLU A 273 8.69 -1.43 22.23
N ILE A 274 8.76 -2.71 21.80
CA ILE A 274 8.54 -3.86 22.69
C ILE A 274 9.83 -4.40 23.33
N GLY A 275 10.98 -3.81 23.02
CA GLY A 275 12.28 -4.18 23.58
C GLY A 275 12.80 -5.55 23.13
N THR A 276 12.51 -5.97 21.90
CA THR A 276 12.97 -7.25 21.35
C THR A 276 14.07 -7.08 20.30
N LYS A 277 14.96 -8.06 20.18
CA LYS A 277 15.98 -8.13 19.13
C LYS A 277 15.53 -9.05 18.01
N ILE A 278 15.42 -8.53 16.79
CA ILE A 278 15.19 -9.34 15.59
C ILE A 278 16.46 -10.17 15.34
N VAL A 279 16.34 -11.49 15.49
CA VAL A 279 17.47 -12.43 15.33
C VAL A 279 17.32 -13.34 14.12
N LYS A 280 16.10 -13.51 13.61
CA LYS A 280 15.81 -14.31 12.41
C LYS A 280 14.80 -13.63 11.51
N ILE A 281 14.94 -13.84 10.21
CA ILE A 281 14.01 -13.41 9.18
C ILE A 281 13.76 -14.60 8.27
N ILE A 282 12.51 -14.85 7.90
CA ILE A 282 12.10 -16.01 7.10
C ILE A 282 11.21 -15.54 5.96
N ASP A 283 11.49 -15.97 4.74
CA ASP A 283 10.50 -15.98 3.67
C ASP A 283 9.93 -17.40 3.51
N THR A 284 8.61 -17.53 3.54
CA THR A 284 7.90 -18.80 3.35
C THR A 284 8.05 -19.31 1.94
N HIS A 285 8.18 -18.41 0.97
CA HIS A 285 8.34 -18.74 -0.44
C HIS A 285 8.97 -17.57 -1.21
N GLN A 286 9.28 -17.79 -2.49
CA GLN A 286 9.64 -16.71 -3.41
C GLN A 286 8.42 -15.92 -3.87
N HIS A 287 8.19 -14.79 -3.20
CA HIS A 287 7.12 -13.84 -3.51
C HIS A 287 7.18 -13.35 -4.96
N ALA A 288 6.02 -13.18 -5.58
CA ALA A 288 5.88 -12.74 -6.97
C ALA A 288 5.12 -11.41 -7.11
N ASP A 289 4.49 -10.94 -6.04
CA ASP A 289 3.65 -9.76 -5.98
C ASP A 289 4.35 -8.57 -5.31
N HIS A 290 5.34 -8.84 -4.45
CA HIS A 290 6.16 -7.83 -3.77
C HIS A 290 7.64 -8.24 -3.69
N ILE A 291 8.49 -7.24 -3.49
CA ILE A 291 9.90 -7.42 -3.22
C ILE A 291 10.07 -7.67 -1.72
N SER A 292 10.72 -8.78 -1.36
CA SER A 292 10.96 -9.11 0.04
C SER A 292 11.88 -8.07 0.68
N ALA A 293 11.47 -7.54 1.83
CA ALA A 293 12.29 -6.62 2.61
C ALA A 293 13.34 -7.35 3.49
N ALA A 294 13.45 -8.68 3.36
CA ALA A 294 14.34 -9.49 4.16
C ALA A 294 15.80 -9.05 4.04
N GLU A 295 16.30 -8.81 2.82
CA GLU A 295 17.70 -8.40 2.64
C GLU A 295 18.03 -7.07 3.32
N SER A 296 17.12 -6.09 3.23
CA SER A 296 17.27 -4.81 3.92
C SER A 296 17.27 -4.99 5.43
N LEU A 297 16.34 -5.77 5.97
CA LEU A 297 16.28 -6.05 7.40
C LEU A 297 17.51 -6.81 7.89
N VAL A 298 18.06 -7.74 7.11
CA VAL A 298 19.33 -8.43 7.45
C VAL A 298 20.47 -7.43 7.54
N LYS A 299 20.58 -6.49 6.58
CA LYS A 299 21.61 -5.44 6.59
C LYS A 299 21.45 -4.50 7.79
N GLU A 300 20.21 -4.17 8.17
CA GLU A 300 19.90 -3.26 9.27
C GLU A 300 20.04 -3.90 10.65
N THR A 301 19.79 -5.21 10.79
CA THR A 301 19.71 -5.90 12.09
C THR A 301 20.84 -6.91 12.35
N GLY A 302 21.49 -7.41 11.30
CA GLY A 302 22.41 -8.55 11.38
C GLY A 302 21.72 -9.90 11.67
N ALA A 303 20.39 -9.97 11.53
CA ALA A 303 19.63 -11.20 11.74
C ALA A 303 20.00 -12.31 10.74
N GLN A 304 19.78 -13.56 11.14
CA GLN A 304 19.94 -14.70 10.24
C GLN A 304 18.74 -14.76 9.26
N TYR A 305 19.02 -14.74 7.97
CA TYR A 305 18.00 -14.97 6.94
C TYR A 305 17.83 -16.46 6.70
N LEU A 306 16.61 -16.98 6.77
CA LEU A 306 16.30 -18.37 6.47
C LEU A 306 15.36 -18.46 5.27
N GLN A 307 15.66 -19.38 4.36
CA GLN A 307 14.93 -19.57 3.11
C GLN A 307 14.72 -21.04 2.82
N SER A 308 13.72 -21.37 2.01
CA SER A 308 13.53 -22.75 1.55
C SER A 308 14.76 -23.28 0.80
N ASP A 309 15.10 -24.56 1.03
CA ASP A 309 16.08 -25.30 0.22
C ASP A 309 15.49 -25.80 -1.11
N TYR A 310 14.16 -25.73 -1.26
CA TYR A 310 13.44 -26.27 -2.42
C TYR A 310 13.19 -25.22 -3.51
N GLU A 311 13.67 -23.98 -3.34
CA GLU A 311 13.73 -22.97 -4.40
C GLU A 311 14.95 -22.05 -4.29
N SER A 312 15.24 -21.36 -5.39
CA SER A 312 16.42 -20.48 -5.50
C SER A 312 16.08 -19.05 -5.13
N TYR A 313 16.99 -18.38 -4.43
CA TYR A 313 16.86 -17.00 -3.97
C TYR A 313 18.16 -16.23 -4.21
N SER A 314 18.11 -14.91 -3.98
CA SER A 314 19.28 -14.03 -4.00
C SER A 314 20.42 -14.55 -3.13
N LYS A 315 21.64 -14.52 -3.69
CA LYS A 315 22.89 -14.88 -3.00
C LYS A 315 23.48 -13.72 -2.20
N GLU A 316 22.97 -12.50 -2.38
CA GLU A 316 23.57 -11.28 -1.85
C GLU A 316 23.21 -11.05 -0.36
N ALA A 317 22.14 -11.67 0.14
CA ALA A 317 21.76 -11.66 1.55
C ALA A 317 22.23 -12.91 2.31
N GLY A 318 23.55 -13.01 2.52
CA GLY A 318 24.12 -13.86 3.57
C GLY A 318 23.78 -15.35 3.48
N THR A 319 23.61 -15.91 2.28
CA THR A 319 23.29 -17.33 2.09
C THR A 319 24.54 -18.20 2.23
N ASN A 320 24.98 -18.44 3.47
CA ASN A 320 25.76 -19.64 3.77
C ASN A 320 24.83 -20.85 3.65
N GLU A 321 25.33 -22.04 3.28
CA GLU A 321 24.51 -23.28 3.20
C GLU A 321 23.74 -23.58 4.50
N THR A 322 24.16 -23.00 5.63
CA THR A 322 23.52 -23.09 6.96
C THR A 322 22.20 -22.32 7.11
N ASN A 323 21.74 -21.62 6.07
CA ASN A 323 20.56 -20.73 6.09
C ASN A 323 19.37 -21.29 5.29
N LYS A 324 19.42 -22.59 4.99
CA LYS A 324 18.38 -23.31 4.25
C LYS A 324 17.47 -24.09 5.18
N ILE A 325 16.17 -24.02 4.93
CA ILE A 325 15.11 -24.72 5.65
C ILE A 325 14.62 -25.91 4.83
N LYS A 326 14.58 -27.08 5.44
CA LYS A 326 14.03 -28.33 4.90
C LYS A 326 12.78 -28.77 5.65
N ASP A 327 12.02 -29.69 5.06
CA ASP A 327 10.87 -30.32 5.73
C ASP A 327 11.32 -30.97 7.06
N GLY A 328 10.63 -30.64 8.15
CA GLY A 328 10.91 -31.16 9.49
C GLY A 328 11.92 -30.38 10.32
N ASP A 329 12.64 -29.41 9.75
CA ASP A 329 13.59 -28.60 10.50
C ASP A 329 12.91 -27.82 11.63
N ILE A 330 13.61 -27.70 12.77
CA ILE A 330 13.13 -26.93 13.93
C ILE A 330 13.88 -25.60 14.02
N ILE A 331 13.14 -24.51 13.90
CA ILE A 331 13.64 -23.14 13.99
C ILE A 331 13.26 -22.59 15.36
N ALA A 332 14.28 -22.36 16.21
CA ALA A 332 14.10 -21.84 17.57
C ALA A 332 14.42 -20.32 17.68
N VAL A 333 13.59 -19.57 18.41
CA VAL A 333 13.81 -18.15 18.76
C VAL A 333 13.23 -17.88 20.15
N GLY A 334 14.06 -17.52 21.13
CA GLY A 334 13.65 -17.53 22.53
C GLY A 334 13.00 -18.89 22.89
N ASN A 335 11.76 -18.86 23.38
CA ASN A 335 10.99 -20.07 23.69
C ASN A 335 10.12 -20.59 22.52
N ILE A 336 10.15 -19.91 21.37
CA ILE A 336 9.42 -20.33 20.17
C ILE A 336 10.15 -21.50 19.51
N LYS A 337 9.40 -22.55 19.15
CA LYS A 337 9.87 -23.64 18.29
C LYS A 337 8.91 -23.80 17.12
N MET A 338 9.39 -23.46 15.92
CA MET A 338 8.64 -23.62 14.67
C MET A 338 9.19 -24.82 13.91
N ARG A 339 8.33 -25.78 13.60
CA ARG A 339 8.65 -26.88 12.67
C ARG A 339 8.30 -26.46 11.26
N ALA A 340 9.27 -26.57 10.36
CA ALA A 340 9.05 -26.35 8.94
C ALA A 340 8.30 -27.53 8.31
N ILE A 341 7.34 -27.23 7.44
CA ILE A 341 6.59 -28.20 6.65
C ILE A 341 6.72 -27.75 5.19
N HIS A 342 7.28 -28.60 4.34
CA HIS A 342 7.33 -28.32 2.90
C HIS A 342 5.94 -28.45 2.31
N THR A 343 5.43 -27.36 1.76
CA THR A 343 4.05 -27.22 1.28
C THR A 343 4.01 -26.73 -0.17
N PRO A 344 4.58 -27.50 -1.13
CA PRO A 344 4.64 -27.10 -2.51
C PRO A 344 3.22 -26.99 -3.10
N GLY A 345 3.05 -26.03 -4.00
CA GLY A 345 1.78 -25.82 -4.69
C GLY A 345 1.66 -24.43 -5.27
N HIS A 346 1.81 -23.40 -4.43
CA HIS A 346 1.92 -22.02 -4.89
C HIS A 346 3.28 -21.79 -5.57
N THR A 347 4.36 -22.15 -4.87
CA THR A 347 5.70 -22.35 -5.45
C THR A 347 6.19 -23.76 -5.15
N LEU A 348 7.26 -24.20 -5.82
CA LEU A 348 7.94 -25.46 -5.47
C LEU A 348 8.63 -25.37 -4.11
N GLY A 349 9.07 -24.18 -3.71
CA GLY A 349 9.80 -23.96 -2.47
C GLY A 349 8.95 -23.62 -1.26
N SER A 350 7.64 -23.46 -1.41
CA SER A 350 6.76 -23.02 -0.33
C SER A 350 6.92 -23.86 0.94
N ILE A 351 7.16 -23.20 2.07
CA ILE A 351 7.25 -23.76 3.42
C ILE A 351 6.15 -23.14 4.29
N SER A 352 5.46 -23.96 5.07
CA SER A 352 4.64 -23.52 6.20
C SER A 352 5.39 -23.73 7.53
N LEU A 353 5.18 -22.85 8.50
CA LEU A 353 5.83 -22.91 9.82
C LEU A 353 4.80 -23.23 10.89
N LEU A 354 4.99 -24.33 11.61
CA LEU A 354 4.05 -24.80 12.63
C LEU A 354 4.65 -24.69 14.03
N ILE A 355 3.93 -24.00 14.92
CA ILE A 355 4.16 -24.05 16.37
C ILE A 355 3.10 -24.99 16.95
N GLU A 356 3.52 -26.07 17.62
CA GLU A 356 2.63 -27.08 18.19
C GLU A 356 2.62 -26.98 19.72
N GLY A 357 1.47 -27.31 20.33
CA GLY A 357 1.32 -27.38 21.78
C GLY A 357 -0.08 -27.04 22.24
N ASN A 358 -0.29 -26.99 23.55
CA ASN A 358 -1.53 -26.47 24.13
C ASN A 358 -1.46 -24.95 24.20
N ILE A 359 -2.02 -24.27 23.20
CA ILE A 359 -1.87 -22.83 23.02
C ILE A 359 -3.11 -22.10 23.50
N ASN A 360 -2.96 -21.27 24.52
CA ASN A 360 -4.03 -20.40 25.01
C ASN A 360 -3.78 -18.97 24.55
N ASN A 361 -4.76 -18.35 23.89
CA ASN A 361 -4.74 -16.93 23.54
C ASN A 361 -5.16 -16.12 24.78
N VAL A 362 -4.27 -15.24 25.23
CA VAL A 362 -4.45 -14.46 26.45
C VAL A 362 -5.52 -13.38 26.29
N ASP A 363 -5.65 -12.84 25.07
CA ASP A 363 -6.55 -11.71 24.81
C ASP A 363 -8.01 -12.16 24.63
N THR A 364 -8.22 -13.36 24.08
CA THR A 364 -9.56 -13.88 23.71
C THR A 364 -9.99 -15.11 24.50
N ASN A 365 -9.10 -15.70 25.31
CA ASN A 365 -9.28 -17.03 25.95
C ASN A 365 -9.50 -18.19 24.95
N GLY A 366 -9.14 -18.00 23.67
CA GLY A 366 -9.15 -19.07 22.67
C GLY A 366 -8.15 -20.18 22.99
N LYS A 367 -8.50 -21.42 22.65
CA LYS A 367 -7.64 -22.60 22.85
C LYS A 367 -7.36 -23.26 21.51
N PHE A 368 -6.08 -23.50 21.24
CA PHE A 368 -5.58 -24.02 19.98
C PHE A 368 -4.56 -25.11 20.23
N THR A 369 -4.35 -25.95 19.22
CA THR A 369 -3.35 -27.04 19.23
C THR A 369 -2.09 -26.69 18.44
N GLY A 370 -2.15 -25.60 17.69
CA GLY A 370 -1.02 -25.07 16.95
C GLY A 370 -1.30 -23.73 16.28
N LEU A 371 -0.23 -23.03 15.92
CA LEU A 371 -0.23 -21.84 15.06
C LEU A 371 0.51 -22.21 13.77
N LEU A 372 -0.18 -22.16 12.63
CA LEU A 372 0.40 -22.51 11.34
C LEU A 372 0.49 -21.28 10.44
N PHE A 373 1.71 -20.82 10.19
CA PHE A 373 1.99 -19.79 9.20
C PHE A 373 2.07 -20.44 7.83
N THR A 374 1.07 -20.19 6.97
CA THR A 374 0.84 -20.97 5.76
C THR A 374 1.46 -20.39 4.48
N GLY A 375 2.09 -19.20 4.58
CA GLY A 375 2.52 -18.46 3.41
C GLY A 375 1.34 -18.27 2.45
N ASP A 376 1.59 -18.52 1.17
CA ASP A 376 0.58 -18.52 0.11
C ASP A 376 0.02 -19.92 -0.21
N THR A 377 0.20 -20.89 0.68
CA THR A 377 -0.37 -22.24 0.48
C THR A 377 -1.87 -22.26 0.75
N LEU A 378 -2.30 -21.68 1.87
CA LEU A 378 -3.67 -21.70 2.38
C LEU A 378 -4.02 -20.35 3.01
N PHE A 379 -5.17 -19.80 2.65
CA PHE A 379 -5.72 -18.55 3.18
C PHE A 379 -6.95 -18.82 4.05
N VAL A 380 -7.46 -17.79 4.72
CA VAL A 380 -8.70 -17.90 5.52
C VAL A 380 -9.92 -18.22 4.66
N ASN A 381 -9.97 -17.69 3.43
CA ASN A 381 -11.10 -17.80 2.50
C ASN A 381 -10.71 -18.33 1.11
N GLY A 382 -9.53 -18.93 0.97
CA GLY A 382 -9.04 -19.38 -0.33
C GLY A 382 -7.76 -20.21 -0.22
N ILE A 383 -7.22 -20.61 -1.36
CA ILE A 383 -5.96 -21.34 -1.45
C ILE A 383 -4.99 -20.66 -2.41
N GLY A 384 -3.71 -21.02 -2.31
CA GLY A 384 -2.66 -20.56 -3.23
C GLY A 384 -2.99 -20.84 -4.68
N ARG A 385 -2.70 -19.88 -5.55
CA ARG A 385 -2.79 -20.11 -7.00
C ARG A 385 -1.55 -20.84 -7.52
N PRO A 386 -1.69 -21.90 -8.33
CA PRO A 386 -0.55 -22.67 -8.86
C PRO A 386 -0.02 -22.17 -10.22
N ASP A 387 -0.63 -21.14 -10.81
CA ASP A 387 -0.45 -20.74 -12.21
C ASP A 387 0.51 -19.56 -12.44
N LEU A 388 1.18 -19.05 -11.41
CA LEU A 388 2.17 -17.96 -11.53
C LEU A 388 3.53 -18.42 -12.06
N ARG A 389 3.69 -19.70 -12.37
CA ARG A 389 4.90 -20.33 -12.88
C ARG A 389 4.55 -21.24 -14.05
N ASP A 390 5.56 -21.57 -14.85
CA ASP A 390 5.44 -22.66 -15.81
C ASP A 390 5.04 -23.96 -15.06
N GLN A 391 4.27 -24.85 -15.70
CA GLN A 391 3.80 -26.13 -15.10
C GLN A 391 2.63 -26.03 -14.10
N ALA A 392 1.69 -25.11 -14.32
CA ALA A 392 0.49 -24.94 -13.47
C ALA A 392 -0.24 -26.23 -13.06
N LYS A 393 -0.30 -27.24 -13.95
CA LYS A 393 -0.90 -28.55 -13.64
C LYS A 393 -0.14 -29.28 -12.52
N GLU A 394 1.18 -29.38 -12.63
CA GLU A 394 2.02 -30.03 -11.63
C GLU A 394 1.91 -29.32 -10.28
N PHE A 395 1.88 -27.99 -10.30
CA PHE A 395 1.74 -27.17 -9.10
C PHE A 395 0.36 -27.36 -8.45
N ALA A 396 -0.71 -27.47 -9.23
CA ALA A 396 -2.04 -27.81 -8.71
C ALA A 396 -2.08 -29.22 -8.09
N GLU A 397 -1.39 -30.18 -8.70
CA GLU A 397 -1.24 -31.53 -8.16
C GLU A 397 -0.45 -31.55 -6.84
N ASN A 398 0.62 -30.78 -6.75
CA ASN A 398 1.40 -30.58 -5.54
C ASN A 398 0.57 -29.92 -4.44
N LEU A 399 -0.19 -28.87 -4.79
CA LEU A 399 -1.08 -28.17 -3.86
C LEU A 399 -2.14 -29.13 -3.28
N TYR A 400 -2.74 -29.99 -4.12
CA TYR A 400 -3.66 -31.01 -3.64
C TYR A 400 -3.00 -31.93 -2.60
N ASN A 401 -1.84 -32.49 -2.92
CA ASN A 401 -1.12 -33.38 -1.99
C ASN A 401 -0.76 -32.65 -0.69
N THR A 402 -0.24 -31.43 -0.78
CA THR A 402 0.05 -30.57 0.37
C THR A 402 -1.16 -30.36 1.27
N LEU A 403 -2.29 -29.94 0.70
CA LEU A 403 -3.50 -29.66 1.45
C LEU A 403 -3.99 -30.94 2.13
N TYR A 404 -4.26 -32.00 1.37
CA TYR A 404 -4.93 -33.19 1.90
C TYR A 404 -4.03 -34.11 2.74
N GLN A 405 -2.72 -34.16 2.47
CA GLN A 405 -1.81 -35.10 3.14
C GLN A 405 -0.98 -34.45 4.25
N LYS A 406 -0.79 -33.13 4.24
CA LYS A 406 0.03 -32.43 5.25
C LYS A 406 -0.78 -31.46 6.13
N ILE A 407 -1.65 -30.64 5.53
CA ILE A 407 -2.36 -29.59 6.28
C ILE A 407 -3.67 -30.10 6.89
N MET A 408 -4.52 -30.77 6.12
CA MET A 408 -5.86 -31.19 6.57
C MET A 408 -5.84 -32.28 7.65
N ILE A 409 -4.70 -32.96 7.83
CA ILE A 409 -4.47 -33.95 8.90
C ILE A 409 -4.16 -33.33 10.27
N LEU A 410 -3.85 -32.02 10.31
CA LEU A 410 -3.65 -31.31 11.56
C LEU A 410 -4.98 -31.16 12.32
N PRO A 411 -4.95 -30.99 13.66
CA PRO A 411 -6.17 -30.83 14.42
C PRO A 411 -6.96 -29.59 13.98
N GLU A 412 -8.29 -29.68 14.00
CA GLU A 412 -9.17 -28.61 13.51
C GLU A 412 -9.03 -27.29 14.29
N SER A 413 -8.57 -27.36 15.54
CA SER A 413 -8.23 -26.23 16.40
C SER A 413 -6.89 -25.56 16.07
N THR A 414 -6.17 -26.00 15.03
CA THR A 414 -4.96 -25.31 14.57
C THR A 414 -5.35 -23.97 13.97
N LEU A 415 -4.69 -22.89 14.39
CA LEU A 415 -4.94 -21.55 13.89
C LEU A 415 -4.12 -21.31 12.61
N ILE A 416 -4.79 -20.88 11.54
CA ILE A 416 -4.21 -20.60 10.23
C ILE A 416 -3.88 -19.11 10.11
N LEU A 417 -2.63 -18.82 9.75
CA LEU A 417 -2.02 -17.49 9.67
C LEU A 417 -1.36 -17.31 8.28
N PRO A 418 -2.08 -16.77 7.28
CA PRO A 418 -1.58 -16.68 5.91
C PRO A 418 -0.63 -15.50 5.66
N ALA A 419 0.05 -15.48 4.52
CA ALA A 419 0.86 -14.33 4.07
C ALA A 419 0.06 -13.27 3.27
N HIS A 420 -1.21 -13.52 2.98
CA HIS A 420 -2.08 -12.56 2.29
C HIS A 420 -3.53 -12.58 2.77
N PHE A 421 -4.26 -11.50 2.44
CA PHE A 421 -5.70 -11.38 2.62
C PHE A 421 -6.36 -10.66 1.45
N ASP A 422 -7.64 -10.97 1.23
CA ASP A 422 -8.41 -10.43 0.10
C ASP A 422 -9.29 -9.23 0.50
N LYS A 423 -10.13 -9.37 1.55
CA LYS A 423 -11.09 -8.31 1.99
C LYS A 423 -11.45 -8.40 3.48
N ASP A 424 -11.95 -7.28 4.01
CA ASP A 424 -12.71 -7.11 5.26
C ASP A 424 -12.09 -7.75 6.51
N VAL A 425 -10.87 -7.32 6.83
CA VAL A 425 -10.30 -7.57 8.17
C VAL A 425 -10.76 -6.46 9.09
N LYS A 426 -11.40 -6.82 10.21
CA LYS A 426 -11.69 -5.87 11.27
C LYS A 426 -10.40 -5.22 11.74
N ALA A 427 -10.45 -3.90 11.88
CA ALA A 427 -9.32 -3.14 12.39
C ALA A 427 -8.89 -3.67 13.77
N ASN A 428 -7.58 -3.69 14.02
CA ASN A 428 -6.96 -4.14 15.27
C ASN A 428 -7.12 -5.63 15.65
N GLU A 429 -7.77 -6.47 14.84
CA GLU A 429 -7.82 -7.92 15.07
C GLU A 429 -6.78 -8.65 14.23
N VAL A 430 -6.21 -9.75 14.72
CA VAL A 430 -5.32 -10.63 13.94
C VAL A 430 -6.18 -11.42 12.95
N LEU A 431 -5.91 -11.27 11.65
CA LEU A 431 -6.55 -12.11 10.64
C LEU A 431 -6.05 -13.54 10.80
N SER A 432 -6.96 -14.41 11.22
CA SER A 432 -6.72 -15.84 11.38
C SER A 432 -8.04 -16.59 11.39
N SER A 433 -7.98 -17.90 11.19
CA SER A 433 -9.15 -18.78 11.36
C SER A 433 -8.69 -20.17 11.77
N THR A 434 -9.55 -20.93 12.45
CA THR A 434 -9.22 -22.33 12.77
C THR A 434 -9.29 -23.19 11.52
N LEU A 435 -8.46 -24.22 11.43
CA LEU A 435 -8.43 -25.14 10.29
C LEU A 435 -9.82 -25.75 10.02
N GLY A 436 -10.59 -26.07 11.08
CA GLY A 436 -11.98 -26.54 10.94
C GLY A 436 -12.87 -25.54 10.18
N LYS A 437 -12.82 -24.25 10.55
CA LYS A 437 -13.58 -23.20 9.84
C LYS A 437 -13.09 -22.97 8.42
N VAL A 438 -11.77 -23.03 8.19
CA VAL A 438 -11.19 -22.89 6.85
C VAL A 438 -11.67 -24.00 5.93
N LYS A 439 -11.75 -25.25 6.44
CA LYS A 439 -12.31 -26.40 5.71
C LYS A 439 -13.78 -26.17 5.31
N GLU A 440 -14.58 -25.63 6.22
CA GLU A 440 -16.00 -25.32 5.97
C GLU A 440 -16.17 -24.19 4.95
N ASN A 441 -15.36 -23.13 5.06
CA ASN A 441 -15.49 -21.92 4.26
C ASN A 441 -15.03 -22.10 2.81
N ILE A 442 -14.05 -22.96 2.55
CA ILE A 442 -13.47 -23.14 1.22
C ILE A 442 -14.11 -24.34 0.53
N ALA A 443 -14.98 -24.08 -0.45
CA ALA A 443 -15.71 -25.14 -1.16
C ALA A 443 -14.79 -26.23 -1.74
N LEU A 444 -13.62 -25.85 -2.27
CA LEU A 444 -12.62 -26.77 -2.82
C LEU A 444 -12.06 -27.78 -1.80
N LEU A 445 -12.13 -27.48 -0.50
CA LEU A 445 -11.68 -28.35 0.58
C LEU A 445 -12.83 -29.21 1.14
N ASN A 446 -14.07 -28.70 1.11
CA ASN A 446 -15.23 -29.38 1.67
C ASN A 446 -15.82 -30.47 0.76
N GLU A 447 -15.70 -30.31 -0.57
CA GLU A 447 -16.39 -31.16 -1.55
C GLU A 447 -15.80 -32.57 -1.76
N GLN A 448 -14.78 -32.98 -0.98
CA GLN A 448 -14.10 -34.29 -1.11
C GLN A 448 -13.72 -34.65 -2.56
N LEU A 449 -13.20 -33.67 -3.30
CA LEU A 449 -12.83 -33.81 -4.70
C LEU A 449 -11.70 -34.84 -4.89
N THR A 450 -11.73 -35.58 -6.00
CA THR A 450 -10.52 -36.31 -6.43
C THR A 450 -9.44 -35.32 -6.87
N LYS A 451 -8.18 -35.78 -6.92
CA LYS A 451 -7.05 -34.98 -7.39
C LYS A 451 -7.31 -34.38 -8.77
N GLU A 452 -7.87 -35.17 -9.69
CA GLU A 452 -8.19 -34.75 -11.05
C GLU A 452 -9.28 -33.67 -11.07
N GLN A 453 -10.33 -33.84 -10.27
CA GLN A 453 -11.42 -32.86 -10.15
C GLN A 453 -10.91 -31.53 -9.57
N PHE A 454 -10.04 -31.59 -8.57
CA PHE A 454 -9.43 -30.42 -7.96
C PHE A 454 -8.57 -29.63 -8.96
N VAL A 455 -7.68 -30.32 -9.69
CA VAL A 455 -6.83 -29.71 -10.72
C VAL A 455 -7.66 -29.08 -11.83
N GLN A 456 -8.74 -29.76 -12.26
CA GLN A 456 -9.64 -29.24 -13.29
C GLN A 456 -10.35 -27.96 -12.81
N LYS A 457 -10.86 -27.93 -11.58
CA LYS A 457 -11.51 -26.75 -11.01
C LYS A 457 -10.55 -25.57 -10.90
N LEU A 458 -9.32 -25.79 -10.44
CA LEU A 458 -8.31 -24.72 -10.38
C LEU A 458 -7.96 -24.19 -11.77
N SER A 459 -7.75 -25.09 -12.73
CA SER A 459 -7.39 -24.71 -14.10
C SER A 459 -8.49 -23.88 -14.81
N SER A 460 -9.74 -24.01 -14.37
CA SER A 460 -10.87 -23.22 -14.90
C SER A 460 -10.93 -21.79 -14.37
N LYS A 461 -10.23 -21.49 -13.27
CA LYS A 461 -10.19 -20.16 -12.64
C LYS A 461 -8.96 -19.38 -13.12
N ILE A 462 -8.99 -18.91 -14.36
CA ILE A 462 -7.92 -18.06 -14.91
C ILE A 462 -8.02 -16.67 -14.26
N MET A 463 -6.98 -16.28 -13.53
CA MET A 463 -6.86 -14.94 -12.94
C MET A 463 -5.74 -14.17 -13.62
N ALA A 464 -5.90 -12.85 -13.75
CA ALA A 464 -4.80 -12.01 -14.19
C ALA A 464 -3.60 -12.17 -13.25
N THR A 465 -2.39 -12.25 -13.81
CA THR A 465 -1.17 -12.24 -13.01
C THR A 465 -0.98 -10.88 -12.33
N PRO A 466 -0.25 -10.79 -11.21
CA PRO A 466 0.18 -9.52 -10.66
C PRO A 466 0.97 -8.72 -11.72
N PRO A 467 0.82 -7.38 -11.79
CA PRO A 467 1.70 -6.54 -12.59
C PRO A 467 3.17 -6.77 -12.23
N ASN A 468 4.07 -6.70 -13.21
CA ASN A 468 5.52 -6.80 -13.03
C ASN A 468 6.04 -8.09 -12.33
N TYR A 469 5.21 -9.13 -12.19
CA TYR A 469 5.57 -10.31 -11.39
C TYR A 469 6.89 -10.98 -11.81
N LEU A 470 7.18 -11.07 -13.11
CA LEU A 470 8.46 -11.60 -13.61
C LEU A 470 9.67 -10.80 -13.13
N GLU A 471 9.54 -9.48 -13.10
CA GLU A 471 10.60 -8.59 -12.64
C GLU A 471 10.81 -8.70 -11.13
N ILE A 472 9.72 -8.74 -10.36
CA ILE A 472 9.76 -8.96 -8.92
C ILE A 472 10.42 -10.29 -8.59
N ILE A 473 10.05 -11.37 -9.29
CA ILE A 473 10.67 -12.69 -9.12
C ILE A 473 12.17 -12.62 -9.39
N SER A 474 12.60 -11.97 -10.48
CA SER A 474 14.03 -11.83 -10.78
C SER A 474 14.78 -11.01 -9.72
N ILE A 475 14.17 -9.98 -9.14
CA ILE A 475 14.75 -9.23 -8.01
C ILE A 475 14.87 -10.13 -6.77
N ASN A 476 13.81 -10.83 -6.38
CA ASN A 476 13.81 -11.73 -5.22
C ASN A 476 14.77 -12.93 -5.40
N LYS A 477 15.09 -13.31 -6.65
CA LYS A 477 16.15 -14.27 -6.99
C LYS A 477 17.56 -13.71 -6.95
N GLY A 478 17.73 -12.39 -6.83
CA GLY A 478 19.01 -11.71 -6.99
C GLY A 478 19.55 -11.74 -8.43
N GLU A 479 18.69 -11.99 -9.43
CA GLU A 479 19.05 -11.90 -10.85
C GLU A 479 19.08 -10.43 -11.32
N LYS A 480 18.34 -9.57 -10.64
CA LYS A 480 18.29 -8.12 -10.86
C LYS A 480 18.63 -7.37 -9.57
N THR A 481 19.26 -6.21 -9.72
CA THR A 481 19.59 -5.34 -8.59
C THR A 481 18.33 -4.80 -7.94
N HIS A 482 18.31 -4.79 -6.61
CA HIS A 482 17.23 -4.24 -5.82
C HIS A 482 17.10 -2.71 -6.04
N PRO A 483 15.99 -2.21 -6.61
CA PRO A 483 15.81 -0.78 -6.79
C PRO A 483 15.30 -0.17 -5.48
N SER A 484 15.97 0.84 -4.94
CA SER A 484 15.49 1.54 -3.74
C SER A 484 14.39 2.58 -4.05
N SER A 485 14.36 3.13 -5.27
CA SER A 485 13.41 4.17 -5.69
C SER A 485 12.18 3.66 -6.44
N GLU A 486 12.20 2.43 -6.98
CA GLU A 486 11.17 1.93 -7.91
C GLU A 486 10.23 0.89 -7.29
N VAL A 487 10.42 0.52 -6.01
CA VAL A 487 9.58 -0.48 -5.31
C VAL A 487 8.09 -0.18 -5.46
N PHE A 488 7.68 1.09 -5.34
CA PHE A 488 6.27 1.46 -5.51
C PHE A 488 5.75 1.16 -6.92
N GLU A 489 6.50 1.53 -7.95
CA GLU A 489 6.10 1.36 -9.36
C GLU A 489 6.04 -0.13 -9.73
N LEU A 490 6.97 -0.92 -9.21
CA LEU A 490 7.02 -2.36 -9.41
C LEU A 490 5.85 -3.07 -8.73
N GLU A 491 5.50 -2.65 -7.52
CA GLU A 491 4.48 -3.31 -6.69
C GLU A 491 3.08 -2.73 -6.83
N MET A 492 2.83 -1.83 -7.79
CA MET A 492 1.52 -1.24 -7.99
C MET A 492 0.45 -2.31 -8.24
N GLY A 493 -0.70 -2.12 -7.61
CA GLY A 493 -1.83 -3.04 -7.74
C GLY A 493 -2.11 -3.87 -6.50
N PRO A 494 -3.33 -4.41 -6.39
CA PRO A 494 -3.70 -5.27 -5.28
C PRO A 494 -3.08 -6.66 -5.47
N ASN A 495 -3.05 -7.43 -4.39
CA ASN A 495 -2.70 -8.85 -4.42
C ASN A 495 -3.61 -9.64 -5.37
N ARG A 496 -3.01 -10.63 -6.05
CA ARG A 496 -3.70 -11.61 -6.91
C ARG A 496 -3.22 -13.04 -6.65
N CYS A 497 -2.75 -13.37 -5.45
CA CYS A 497 -2.16 -14.68 -5.10
C CYS A 497 -3.16 -15.72 -4.61
N SER A 498 -4.37 -15.32 -4.21
CA SER A 498 -5.42 -16.19 -3.71
C SER A 498 -6.42 -16.60 -4.80
N ILE A 499 -6.88 -17.85 -4.75
CA ILE A 499 -8.09 -18.29 -5.45
C ILE A 499 -9.20 -18.38 -4.40
N ALA A 500 -10.03 -17.33 -4.36
CA ALA A 500 -11.28 -17.37 -3.61
C ALA A 500 -12.25 -18.36 -4.27
N SER A 501 -12.94 -19.17 -3.46
CA SER A 501 -13.90 -20.16 -3.94
C SER A 501 -15.20 -19.53 -4.39
#